data_AF-A0A7W2IU21-F1
#
_entry.id   AF-A0A7W2IU21-F1
#
_cell.length_a   1.000
_cell.length_b   1.000
_cell.length_c   1.000
_cell.angle_alpha   90.00
_cell.angle_beta   90.00
_cell.angle_gamma   90.00
#
_symmetry.space_group_name_H-M   'P 1'
#
loop_
_entity.id
_entity.type
_entity.pdbx_description
1 polymer ?
#
loop_
_entity_poly.entity_id
_entity_poly.type
_entity_poly.pdbx_seq_one_letter_code
_entity_poly.pdbx_strand_id
1 'polypeptide(L)'
;MSKVWLTGDAVVDLIPDSEHTYLKCPGGAPANVAVAIARLGGEAAFFGRVGQDPLGRFMQQTLNNENVNTDALLLDDAHRTSTVIVDLDDSGERSFTFMVKPSADQFLQPSDVPSFAQGEWLHVCSIALANEPSRSTTLEAMRLIKQAGGFVSFDPNLREEVWANPSELIPVVRQAIELADVVKFSDDELMHLTQTNSLNVGLEALKVFNNTLVLVTQGAKGALVIFGDKQELVSGQAVKPVDTTGAGDAFVGGLLAKLSQQLDWANEAAILQAVSWANGCGALATTQKGAMTALPTQAALVKYIN
;
A
#
# COMPACT_ATOMS: atom_id res chain seq x y z
N MET A 1 -4.16 9.55 -18.32
CA MET A 1 -3.66 9.24 -16.98
C MET A 1 -4.89 9.07 -16.13
N SER A 2 -5.10 7.87 -15.59
CA SER A 2 -6.24 7.58 -14.74
C SER A 2 -5.96 7.99 -13.31
N LYS A 3 -7.00 8.44 -12.60
CA LYS A 3 -6.91 8.69 -11.16
C LYS A 3 -6.70 7.37 -10.40
N VAL A 4 -5.85 7.42 -9.38
CA VAL A 4 -5.67 6.34 -8.41
C VAL A 4 -6.23 6.79 -7.07
N TRP A 5 -7.26 6.09 -6.60
CA TRP A 5 -7.83 6.23 -5.27
C TRP A 5 -7.10 5.34 -4.28
N LEU A 6 -6.79 5.90 -3.11
CA LEU A 6 -6.16 5.22 -1.99
C LEU A 6 -7.12 5.31 -0.80
N THR A 7 -7.27 4.22 -0.05
CA THR A 7 -8.07 4.21 1.18
C THR A 7 -7.49 3.29 2.24
N GLY A 8 -7.82 3.59 3.49
CA GLY A 8 -7.32 2.90 4.68
C GLY A 8 -6.71 3.90 5.66
N ASP A 9 -5.61 3.52 6.27
CA ASP A 9 -4.97 4.23 7.36
C ASP A 9 -3.94 5.27 6.88
N ALA A 10 -4.09 6.50 7.37
CA ALA A 10 -3.05 7.52 7.34
C ALA A 10 -2.57 7.74 8.79
N VAL A 11 -1.32 7.40 9.06
CA VAL A 11 -0.82 7.22 10.44
C VAL A 11 0.37 8.11 10.72
N VAL A 12 0.66 8.31 11.99
CA VAL A 12 1.92 8.92 12.41
C VAL A 12 2.83 7.84 13.01
N ASP A 13 3.95 7.64 12.33
CA ASP A 13 5.02 6.74 12.77
C ASP A 13 5.96 7.52 13.70
N LEU A 14 6.14 6.99 14.91
CA LEU A 14 7.12 7.46 15.87
C LEU A 14 8.37 6.59 15.74
N ILE A 15 9.38 7.11 15.03
CA ILE A 15 10.62 6.39 14.73
C ILE A 15 11.74 6.85 15.67
N PRO A 16 12.49 5.95 16.33
CA PRO A 16 13.59 6.32 17.22
C PRO A 16 14.62 7.23 16.54
N ASP A 17 14.82 8.40 17.15
CA ASP A 17 15.84 9.38 16.75
C ASP A 17 17.05 9.32 17.69
N SER A 18 16.76 9.35 18.99
CA SER A 18 17.71 9.18 20.09
C SER A 18 17.09 8.33 21.20
N GLU A 19 17.84 8.07 22.27
CA GLU A 19 17.37 7.31 23.44
C GLU A 19 16.07 7.87 24.07
N HIS A 20 15.79 9.16 23.88
CA HIS A 20 14.67 9.84 24.54
C HIS A 20 13.75 10.59 23.58
N THR A 21 13.94 10.45 22.27
CA THR A 21 13.17 11.19 21.26
C THR A 21 12.76 10.30 20.09
N TYR A 22 11.55 10.54 19.60
CA TYR A 22 11.03 9.97 18.36
C TYR A 22 10.90 11.05 17.29
N LEU A 23 11.29 10.72 16.06
CA LEU A 23 10.88 11.46 14.88
C LEU A 23 9.38 11.27 14.66
N LYS A 24 8.68 12.37 14.41
CA LYS A 24 7.28 12.36 13.98
C LYS A 24 7.21 12.24 12.46
N CYS A 25 7.07 11.02 11.96
CA CYS A 25 7.03 10.74 10.53
C CYS A 25 5.59 10.53 10.04
N PRO A 26 5.20 11.08 8.89
CA PRO A 26 3.96 10.69 8.24
C PRO A 26 4.11 9.27 7.67
N GLY A 27 3.04 8.47 7.80
CA GLY A 27 3.03 7.08 7.39
C GLY A 27 1.63 6.57 7.06
N GLY A 28 1.49 5.25 7.09
CA GLY A 28 0.27 4.54 6.69
C GLY A 28 0.38 4.07 5.25
N ALA A 29 0.26 2.77 5.04
CA ALA A 29 0.56 2.15 3.76
C ALA A 29 -0.15 2.80 2.56
N PRO A 30 -1.49 2.99 2.57
CA PRO A 30 -2.17 3.65 1.46
C PRO A 30 -1.78 5.13 1.31
N ALA A 31 -1.43 5.82 2.40
CA ALA A 31 -0.95 7.20 2.36
C ALA A 31 0.45 7.30 1.71
N ASN A 32 1.34 6.36 2.04
CA ASN A 32 2.66 6.24 1.43
C ASN A 32 2.55 6.00 -0.08
N VAL A 33 1.66 5.10 -0.50
CA VAL A 33 1.37 4.84 -1.92
C VAL A 33 0.83 6.11 -2.61
N ALA A 34 -0.07 6.86 -1.97
CA ALA A 34 -0.62 8.10 -2.52
C ALA A 34 0.48 9.12 -2.83
N VAL A 35 1.37 9.37 -1.85
CA VAL A 35 2.49 10.30 -1.99
C VAL A 35 3.48 9.82 -3.04
N ALA A 36 3.76 8.52 -3.10
CA ALA A 36 4.64 7.95 -4.11
C ALA A 36 4.11 8.20 -5.53
N ILE A 37 2.81 7.99 -5.75
CA ILE A 37 2.16 8.26 -7.03
C ILE A 37 2.23 9.76 -7.38
N ALA A 38 1.91 10.64 -6.43
CA ALA A 38 1.90 12.08 -6.65
C ALA A 38 3.30 12.62 -6.99
N ARG A 39 4.35 12.17 -6.28
CA ARG A 39 5.75 12.56 -6.56
C ARG A 39 6.27 12.07 -7.92
N LEU A 40 5.69 11.00 -8.44
CA LEU A 40 5.95 10.49 -9.79
C LEU A 40 5.11 11.19 -10.88
N GLY A 41 4.33 12.20 -10.50
CA GLY A 41 3.49 12.99 -11.41
C GLY A 41 2.15 12.34 -11.74
N GLY A 42 1.72 11.32 -10.98
CA GLY A 42 0.42 10.68 -11.11
C GLY A 42 -0.71 11.46 -10.42
N GLU A 43 -1.95 11.14 -10.75
CA GLU A 43 -3.15 11.71 -10.12
C GLU A 43 -3.62 10.81 -8.97
N ALA A 44 -3.23 11.15 -7.74
CA ALA A 44 -3.59 10.42 -6.52
C ALA A 44 -4.67 11.14 -5.71
N ALA A 45 -5.64 10.38 -5.20
CA ALA A 45 -6.67 10.89 -4.29
C ALA A 45 -6.86 9.93 -3.12
N PHE A 46 -7.04 10.46 -1.91
CA PHE A 46 -7.18 9.69 -0.68
C PHE A 46 -8.57 9.90 -0.09
N PHE A 47 -9.32 8.82 0.13
CA PHE A 47 -10.58 8.85 0.89
C PHE A 47 -10.46 7.97 2.13
N GLY A 48 -10.95 8.46 3.25
CA GLY A 48 -10.74 7.78 4.53
C GLY A 48 -11.07 8.66 5.73
N ARG A 49 -10.67 8.17 6.90
CA ARG A 49 -10.83 8.89 8.16
C ARG A 49 -9.50 8.97 8.91
N VAL A 50 -9.22 10.14 9.45
CA VAL A 50 -8.24 10.35 10.52
C VAL A 50 -8.96 11.03 11.69
N GLY A 51 -8.39 11.04 12.89
CA GLY A 51 -9.05 11.70 14.03
C GLY A 51 -9.07 13.22 13.88
N GLN A 52 -10.06 13.88 14.47
CA GLN A 52 -10.09 15.34 14.63
C GLN A 52 -9.10 15.79 15.72
N ASP A 53 -7.84 15.49 15.50
CA ASP A 53 -6.74 15.67 16.43
C ASP A 53 -5.49 16.24 15.71
N PRO A 54 -4.44 16.65 16.45
CA PRO A 54 -3.24 17.22 15.82
C PRO A 54 -2.55 16.29 14.82
N LEU A 55 -2.64 14.97 15.00
CA LEU A 55 -2.01 13.99 14.11
C LEU A 55 -2.81 13.83 12.82
N GLY A 56 -4.14 13.85 12.89
CA GLY A 56 -5.00 13.78 11.70
C GLY A 56 -4.86 15.03 10.84
N ARG A 57 -4.83 16.22 11.46
CA ARG A 57 -4.53 17.48 10.74
C ARG A 57 -3.12 17.47 10.14
N PHE A 58 -2.14 16.88 10.84
CA PHE A 58 -0.80 16.72 10.31
C PHE A 58 -0.78 15.82 9.07
N MET A 59 -1.51 14.70 9.07
CA MET A 59 -1.61 13.81 7.91
C MET A 59 -2.32 14.47 6.73
N GLN A 60 -3.46 15.12 6.98
CA GLN A 60 -4.18 15.86 5.93
C GLN A 60 -3.30 16.97 5.31
N GLN A 61 -2.58 17.73 6.13
CA GLN A 61 -1.65 18.76 5.62
C GLN A 61 -0.50 18.13 4.84
N THR A 62 0.04 17.00 5.29
CA THR A 62 1.13 16.29 4.59
C THR A 62 0.68 15.84 3.21
N LEU A 63 -0.46 15.16 3.10
CA LEU A 63 -1.02 14.70 1.82
C LEU A 63 -1.29 15.87 0.86
N ASN A 64 -1.86 16.97 1.36
CA ASN A 64 -2.07 18.19 0.56
C ASN A 64 -0.77 18.80 0.05
N ASN A 65 0.28 18.87 0.90
CA ASN A 65 1.59 19.39 0.50
C ASN A 65 2.26 18.51 -0.57
N GLU A 66 1.97 17.21 -0.57
CA GLU A 66 2.43 16.24 -1.57
C GLU A 66 1.55 16.21 -2.83
N ASN A 67 0.55 17.10 -2.94
CA ASN A 67 -0.41 17.18 -4.05
C ASN A 67 -1.32 15.95 -4.20
N VAL A 68 -1.60 15.23 -3.11
CA VAL A 68 -2.64 14.20 -3.06
C VAL A 68 -3.98 14.91 -2.81
N ASN A 69 -5.03 14.59 -3.59
CA ASN A 69 -6.37 15.12 -3.33
C ASN A 69 -6.91 14.50 -2.03
N THR A 70 -7.25 15.34 -1.04
CA THR A 70 -7.83 14.92 0.25
C THR A 70 -9.27 15.39 0.46
N ASP A 71 -10.02 15.72 -0.59
CA ASP A 71 -11.39 16.23 -0.48
C ASP A 71 -12.34 15.21 0.20
N ALA A 72 -12.00 13.92 0.10
CA ALA A 72 -12.72 12.80 0.72
C ALA A 72 -12.02 12.24 1.99
N LEU A 73 -11.03 12.95 2.54
CA LEU A 73 -10.41 12.61 3.83
C LEU A 73 -11.12 13.37 4.96
N LEU A 74 -11.83 12.63 5.81
CA LEU A 74 -12.63 13.19 6.89
C LEU A 74 -11.88 13.20 8.23
N LEU A 75 -12.18 14.20 9.06
CA LEU A 75 -11.74 14.26 10.45
C LEU A 75 -12.85 13.69 11.34
N ASP A 76 -12.57 12.59 12.02
CA ASP A 76 -13.49 11.89 12.91
C ASP A 76 -13.47 12.49 14.32
N ASP A 77 -14.60 12.98 14.81
CA ASP A 77 -14.72 13.61 16.13
C ASP A 77 -14.56 12.63 17.31
N ALA A 78 -14.88 11.35 17.10
CA ALA A 78 -15.01 10.36 18.18
C ALA A 78 -13.71 9.56 18.40
N HIS A 79 -12.98 9.27 17.32
CA HIS A 79 -11.82 8.40 17.34
C HIS A 79 -10.53 9.18 17.13
N ARG A 80 -9.39 8.51 17.30
CA ARG A 80 -8.06 9.13 17.17
C ARG A 80 -7.33 8.61 15.94
N THR A 81 -6.48 9.45 15.38
CA THR A 81 -5.57 9.07 14.29
C THR A 81 -4.65 7.94 14.77
N SER A 82 -4.42 6.95 13.91
CA SER A 82 -3.48 5.86 14.21
C SER A 82 -2.10 6.41 14.54
N THR A 83 -1.53 5.90 15.63
CA THR A 83 -0.18 6.24 16.09
C THR A 83 0.58 4.95 16.26
N VAL A 84 1.71 4.83 15.58
CA VAL A 84 2.51 3.61 15.55
C VAL A 84 3.88 3.93 16.14
N ILE A 85 4.32 3.14 17.11
CA ILE A 85 5.71 3.17 17.56
C ILE A 85 6.48 2.17 16.73
N VAL A 86 7.54 2.63 16.08
CA VAL A 86 8.47 1.77 15.35
C VAL A 86 9.60 1.42 16.31
N ASP A 87 9.89 0.14 16.48
CA ASP A 87 11.07 -0.31 17.20
C ASP A 87 12.10 -0.87 16.21
N LEU A 88 13.37 -0.71 16.55
CA LEU A 88 14.51 -1.26 15.81
C LEU A 88 15.25 -2.18 16.76
N ASP A 89 15.22 -3.48 16.50
CA ASP A 89 16.00 -4.41 17.29
C ASP A 89 17.50 -4.29 16.99
N ASP A 90 18.32 -5.02 17.76
CA ASP A 90 19.79 -5.03 17.60
C ASP A 90 20.25 -5.54 16.22
N SER A 91 19.39 -6.25 15.47
CA SER A 91 19.63 -6.71 14.11
C SER A 91 19.21 -5.71 13.03
N GLY A 92 18.50 -4.64 13.43
CA GLY A 92 17.88 -3.64 12.56
C GLY A 92 16.54 -4.07 12.00
N GLU A 93 15.99 -5.19 12.46
CA GLU A 93 14.63 -5.64 12.15
C GLU A 93 13.63 -4.71 12.85
N ARG A 94 12.57 -4.36 12.11
CA ARG A 94 11.57 -3.42 12.57
C ARG A 94 10.37 -4.15 13.11
N SER A 95 9.92 -3.73 14.29
CA SER A 95 8.57 -4.06 14.76
C SER A 95 7.71 -2.81 14.80
N PHE A 96 6.42 -3.00 14.57
CA PHE A 96 5.42 -1.94 14.65
C PHE A 96 4.54 -2.24 15.85
N THR A 97 4.31 -1.24 16.69
CA THR A 97 3.36 -1.30 17.79
C THR A 97 2.27 -0.27 17.58
N PHE A 98 1.05 -0.74 17.31
CA PHE A 98 -0.11 0.12 17.09
C PHE A 98 -0.73 0.57 18.42
N MET A 99 -0.58 1.86 18.74
CA MET A 99 -1.00 2.42 20.04
C MET A 99 -2.48 2.77 20.11
N VAL A 100 -3.11 3.01 18.97
CA VAL A 100 -4.53 3.40 18.87
C VAL A 100 -5.29 2.29 18.15
N LYS A 101 -6.07 1.51 18.90
CA LYS A 101 -6.83 0.37 18.37
C LYS A 101 -8.23 0.32 19.00
N PRO A 102 -9.33 0.48 18.23
CA PRO A 102 -9.35 0.90 16.82
C PRO A 102 -9.06 2.41 16.65
N SER A 103 -8.33 2.76 15.59
CA SER A 103 -8.13 4.14 15.13
C SER A 103 -9.26 4.62 14.20
N ALA A 104 -9.30 5.91 13.88
CA ALA A 104 -10.37 6.53 13.12
C ALA A 104 -10.63 5.89 11.73
N ASP A 105 -9.59 5.41 11.06
CA ASP A 105 -9.67 4.70 9.76
C ASP A 105 -10.51 3.41 9.82
N GLN A 106 -10.65 2.80 11.00
CA GLN A 106 -11.49 1.62 11.22
C GLN A 106 -12.99 1.94 11.22
N PHE A 107 -13.35 3.23 11.20
CA PHE A 107 -14.74 3.72 11.22
C PHE A 107 -15.20 4.29 9.88
N LEU A 108 -14.51 3.96 8.78
CA LEU A 108 -14.93 4.29 7.41
C LEU A 108 -16.39 3.86 7.17
N GLN A 109 -17.19 4.78 6.64
CA GLN A 109 -18.62 4.59 6.37
C GLN A 109 -18.90 4.50 4.86
N PRO A 110 -20.00 3.85 4.44
CA PRO A 110 -20.41 3.83 3.03
C PRO A 110 -20.57 5.23 2.42
N SER A 111 -20.95 6.24 3.22
CA SER A 111 -21.07 7.64 2.78
C SER A 111 -19.73 8.31 2.45
N ASP A 112 -18.61 7.74 2.91
CA ASP A 112 -17.28 8.30 2.71
C ASP A 112 -16.66 7.82 1.38
N VAL A 113 -17.27 6.81 0.75
CA VAL A 113 -16.81 6.25 -0.52
C VAL A 113 -17.16 7.22 -1.66
N PRO A 114 -16.18 7.70 -2.45
CA PRO A 114 -16.44 8.61 -3.55
C PRO A 114 -17.13 7.89 -4.71
N SER A 115 -17.67 8.67 -5.65
CA SER A 115 -18.09 8.11 -6.94
C SER A 115 -16.86 7.78 -7.78
N PHE A 116 -16.82 6.54 -8.27
CA PHE A 116 -15.75 6.08 -9.17
C PHE A 116 -16.12 6.25 -10.64
N ALA A 117 -15.11 6.38 -11.50
CA ALA A 117 -15.25 6.44 -12.94
C ALA A 117 -14.51 5.30 -13.65
N GLN A 118 -14.87 5.06 -14.92
CA GLN A 118 -14.23 4.05 -15.75
C GLN A 118 -12.73 4.28 -15.87
N GLY A 119 -11.95 3.21 -15.72
CA GLY A 119 -10.49 3.24 -15.83
C GLY A 119 -9.76 3.82 -14.63
N GLU A 120 -10.44 4.29 -13.59
CA GLU A 120 -9.82 4.66 -12.31
C GLU A 120 -9.32 3.42 -11.56
N TRP A 121 -8.38 3.63 -10.64
CA TRP A 121 -7.81 2.59 -9.80
C TRP A 121 -8.20 2.78 -8.33
N LEU A 122 -8.30 1.70 -7.58
CA LEU A 122 -8.43 1.71 -6.13
C LEU A 122 -7.34 0.83 -5.53
N HIS A 123 -6.54 1.35 -4.62
CA HIS A 123 -5.58 0.58 -3.84
C HIS A 123 -6.01 0.46 -2.38
N VAL A 124 -5.92 -0.77 -1.85
CA VAL A 124 -6.34 -1.15 -0.50
C VAL A 124 -5.27 -2.01 0.18
N CYS A 125 -5.10 -1.83 1.50
CA CYS A 125 -4.33 -2.72 2.37
C CYS A 125 -5.21 -3.42 3.41
N SER A 126 -4.73 -4.51 4.03
CA SER A 126 -5.56 -5.32 4.93
C SER A 126 -6.00 -4.63 6.23
N ILE A 127 -5.34 -3.55 6.68
CA ILE A 127 -5.79 -2.77 7.84
C ILE A 127 -7.21 -2.22 7.62
N ALA A 128 -7.55 -1.79 6.40
CA ALA A 128 -8.91 -1.34 6.06
C ALA A 128 -9.96 -2.47 6.16
N LEU A 129 -9.51 -3.72 6.28
CA LEU A 129 -10.35 -4.90 6.42
C LEU A 129 -10.37 -5.46 7.84
N ALA A 130 -9.59 -4.88 8.76
CA ALA A 130 -9.35 -5.47 10.07
C ALA A 130 -10.62 -5.50 10.93
N ASN A 131 -11.40 -4.42 10.94
CA ASN A 131 -12.58 -4.29 11.79
C ASN A 131 -13.76 -3.63 11.06
N GLU A 132 -14.97 -3.82 11.58
CA GLU A 132 -16.16 -3.10 11.12
C GLU A 132 -16.22 -1.70 11.75
N PRO A 133 -16.83 -0.70 11.06
CA PRO A 133 -17.49 -0.78 9.74
C PRO A 133 -16.55 -0.65 8.53
N SER A 134 -15.25 -0.43 8.74
CA SER A 134 -14.31 -0.21 7.63
C SER A 134 -14.20 -1.42 6.70
N ARG A 135 -14.22 -2.64 7.24
CA ARG A 135 -14.16 -3.88 6.46
C ARG A 135 -15.28 -3.97 5.42
N SER A 136 -16.53 -3.93 5.86
CA SER A 136 -17.67 -4.06 4.94
C SER A 136 -17.71 -2.91 3.93
N THR A 137 -17.40 -1.69 4.36
CA THR A 137 -17.32 -0.51 3.50
C THR A 137 -16.23 -0.63 2.43
N THR A 138 -15.04 -1.08 2.82
CA THR A 138 -13.88 -1.20 1.91
C THR A 138 -14.11 -2.29 0.86
N LEU A 139 -14.63 -3.45 1.27
CA LEU A 139 -15.00 -4.51 0.32
C LEU A 139 -16.07 -4.03 -0.66
N GLU A 140 -17.01 -3.19 -0.21
CA GLU A 140 -18.00 -2.59 -1.10
C GLU A 140 -17.39 -1.55 -2.05
N ALA A 141 -16.46 -0.72 -1.59
CA ALA A 141 -15.72 0.20 -2.47
C ALA A 141 -14.96 -0.54 -3.59
N MET A 142 -14.35 -1.69 -3.27
CA MET A 142 -13.72 -2.57 -4.28
C MET A 142 -14.74 -3.09 -5.31
N ARG A 143 -15.98 -3.41 -4.90
CA ARG A 143 -17.03 -3.81 -5.86
C ARG A 143 -17.51 -2.64 -6.70
N LEU A 144 -17.74 -1.48 -6.07
CA LEU A 144 -18.25 -0.28 -6.74
C LEU A 144 -17.30 0.21 -7.83
N ILE A 145 -15.98 0.23 -7.58
CA ILE A 145 -15.03 0.65 -8.62
C ILE A 145 -15.00 -0.33 -9.80
N LYS A 146 -15.09 -1.64 -9.56
CA LYS A 146 -15.19 -2.64 -10.64
C LYS A 146 -16.48 -2.47 -11.44
N GLN A 147 -17.61 -2.20 -10.78
CA GLN A 147 -18.89 -1.90 -11.44
C GLN A 147 -18.81 -0.64 -12.31
N ALA A 148 -18.03 0.36 -11.90
CA ALA A 148 -17.76 1.56 -12.68
C ALA A 148 -16.78 1.32 -13.86
N GLY A 149 -16.22 0.12 -14.00
CA GLY A 149 -15.22 -0.21 -15.02
C GLY A 149 -13.81 0.25 -14.67
N GLY A 150 -13.51 0.43 -13.38
CA GLY A 150 -12.16 0.65 -12.86
C GLY A 150 -11.50 -0.65 -12.39
N PHE A 151 -10.33 -0.51 -11.75
CA PHE A 151 -9.45 -1.60 -11.37
C PHE A 151 -9.09 -1.56 -9.89
N VAL A 152 -8.78 -2.73 -9.33
CA VAL A 152 -8.43 -2.89 -7.91
C VAL A 152 -7.01 -3.40 -7.77
N SER A 153 -6.22 -2.69 -6.98
CA SER A 153 -4.92 -3.11 -6.48
C SER A 153 -5.03 -3.45 -4.99
N PHE A 154 -4.46 -4.58 -4.59
CA PHE A 154 -4.46 -5.01 -3.20
C PHE A 154 -3.05 -5.42 -2.75
N ASP A 155 -2.58 -4.87 -1.64
CA ASP A 155 -1.38 -5.32 -0.93
C ASP A 155 -1.81 -5.77 0.47
N PRO A 156 -1.76 -7.06 0.82
CA PRO A 156 -2.18 -7.51 2.15
C PRO A 156 -1.51 -6.71 3.26
N ASN A 157 -0.21 -6.44 3.18
CA ASN A 157 0.53 -5.64 4.17
C ASN A 157 0.13 -5.99 5.62
N LEU A 158 0.32 -7.26 5.99
CA LEU A 158 -0.35 -7.85 7.15
C LEU A 158 0.09 -7.21 8.48
N ARG A 159 -0.88 -6.82 9.32
CA ARG A 159 -0.69 -6.30 10.68
C ARG A 159 -1.70 -6.93 11.62
N GLU A 160 -1.43 -8.17 12.04
CA GLU A 160 -2.37 -9.01 12.80
C GLU A 160 -2.86 -8.33 14.09
N GLU A 161 -2.01 -7.55 14.77
CA GLU A 161 -2.35 -6.93 16.05
C GLU A 161 -3.44 -5.85 15.99
N VAL A 162 -3.82 -5.40 14.78
CA VAL A 162 -4.89 -4.42 14.52
C VAL A 162 -6.27 -5.10 14.48
N TRP A 163 -6.30 -6.41 14.23
CA TRP A 163 -7.54 -7.18 14.12
C TRP A 163 -8.09 -7.48 15.51
N ALA A 164 -9.31 -7.01 15.82
CA ALA A 164 -9.98 -7.39 17.07
C ALA A 164 -10.18 -8.90 17.18
N ASN A 165 -10.36 -9.58 16.05
CA ASN A 165 -10.39 -11.03 15.94
C ASN A 165 -9.40 -11.52 14.87
N PRO A 166 -8.16 -11.87 15.27
CA PRO A 166 -7.12 -12.33 14.34
C PRO A 166 -7.49 -13.55 13.50
N SER A 167 -8.39 -14.42 13.99
CA SER A 167 -8.86 -15.59 13.24
C SER A 167 -9.62 -15.25 11.95
N GLU A 168 -10.09 -14.00 11.82
CA GLU A 168 -10.79 -13.51 10.64
C GLU A 168 -9.83 -12.99 9.54
N LEU A 169 -8.54 -12.81 9.85
CA LEU A 169 -7.56 -12.20 8.93
C LEU A 169 -7.51 -12.95 7.60
N ILE A 170 -7.18 -14.24 7.62
CA ILE A 170 -7.03 -15.04 6.40
C ILE A 170 -8.33 -15.08 5.58
N PRO A 171 -9.50 -15.47 6.13
CA PRO A 171 -10.71 -15.55 5.33
C PRO A 171 -11.19 -14.20 4.77
N VAL A 172 -10.94 -13.08 5.46
CA VAL A 172 -11.30 -11.75 4.97
C VAL A 172 -10.32 -11.26 3.91
N VAL A 173 -9.02 -11.40 4.14
CA VAL A 173 -7.98 -11.03 3.16
C VAL A 173 -8.17 -11.80 1.84
N ARG A 174 -8.57 -13.08 1.90
CA ARG A 174 -8.90 -13.87 0.71
C ARG A 174 -10.06 -13.29 -0.12
N GLN A 175 -11.06 -12.66 0.50
CA GLN A 175 -12.15 -11.99 -0.23
C GLN A 175 -11.62 -10.77 -1.00
N ALA A 176 -10.69 -10.02 -0.41
CA ALA A 176 -10.06 -8.89 -1.09
C ALA A 176 -9.14 -9.34 -2.25
N ILE A 177 -8.39 -10.43 -2.06
CA ILE A 177 -7.61 -11.06 -3.14
C ILE A 177 -8.52 -11.42 -4.31
N GLU A 178 -9.69 -12.04 -4.06
CA GLU A 178 -10.64 -12.42 -5.11
C GLU A 178 -11.17 -11.20 -5.91
N LEU A 179 -11.34 -10.05 -5.26
CA LEU A 179 -11.82 -8.83 -5.92
C LEU A 179 -10.72 -8.08 -6.70
N ALA A 180 -9.45 -8.33 -6.40
CA ALA A 180 -8.34 -7.56 -6.94
C ALA A 180 -7.98 -7.93 -8.41
N ASP A 181 -7.58 -6.94 -9.19
CA ASP A 181 -6.99 -7.15 -10.51
C ASP A 181 -5.47 -7.32 -10.41
N VAL A 182 -4.85 -6.56 -9.50
CA VAL A 182 -3.42 -6.61 -9.17
C VAL A 182 -3.24 -6.95 -7.69
N VAL A 183 -2.47 -7.99 -7.37
CA VAL A 183 -2.13 -8.32 -5.99
C VAL A 183 -0.63 -8.38 -5.81
N LYS A 184 -0.11 -7.71 -4.79
CA LYS A 184 1.31 -7.79 -4.39
C LYS A 184 1.43 -8.48 -3.04
N PHE A 185 2.41 -9.36 -2.90
CA PHE A 185 2.76 -10.04 -1.65
C PHE A 185 4.26 -9.89 -1.37
N SER A 186 4.69 -9.99 -0.11
CA SER A 186 6.00 -10.58 0.18
C SER A 186 5.96 -12.10 0.04
N ASP A 187 7.13 -12.74 0.04
CA ASP A 187 7.24 -14.21 0.12
C ASP A 187 6.58 -14.76 1.39
N ASP A 188 6.85 -14.14 2.54
CA ASP A 188 6.28 -14.53 3.83
C ASP A 188 4.76 -14.38 3.87
N GLU A 189 4.22 -13.26 3.35
CA GLU A 189 2.78 -13.01 3.32
C GLU A 189 2.06 -14.03 2.43
N LEU A 190 2.62 -14.35 1.26
CA LEU A 190 2.04 -15.34 0.37
C LEU A 190 1.96 -16.70 1.07
N MET A 191 3.06 -17.15 1.66
CA MET A 191 3.12 -18.44 2.35
C MET A 191 2.16 -18.48 3.54
N HIS A 192 2.09 -17.40 4.32
CA HIS A 192 1.17 -17.27 5.45
C HIS A 192 -0.30 -17.34 5.01
N LEU A 193 -0.71 -16.55 4.01
CA LEU A 193 -2.10 -16.47 3.54
C LEU A 193 -2.59 -17.72 2.82
N THR A 194 -1.66 -18.43 2.18
CA THR A 194 -1.97 -19.70 1.50
C THR A 194 -1.80 -20.90 2.41
N GLN A 195 -1.23 -20.72 3.60
CA GLN A 195 -0.89 -21.77 4.56
C GLN A 195 0.02 -22.83 3.93
N THR A 196 1.04 -22.37 3.19
CA THR A 196 1.99 -23.21 2.45
C THR A 196 3.43 -22.95 2.90
N ASN A 197 4.32 -23.90 2.64
CA ASN A 197 5.74 -23.80 3.03
C ASN A 197 6.68 -23.54 1.84
N SER A 198 6.13 -23.13 0.69
CA SER A 198 6.94 -22.80 -0.48
C SER A 198 6.22 -21.83 -1.41
N LEU A 199 6.99 -20.95 -2.03
CA LEU A 199 6.52 -19.99 -3.02
C LEU A 199 5.69 -20.66 -4.14
N ASN A 200 6.18 -21.76 -4.71
CA ASN A 200 5.48 -22.43 -5.81
C ASN A 200 4.10 -22.96 -5.39
N VAL A 201 4.00 -23.61 -4.23
CA VAL A 201 2.71 -24.13 -3.73
C VAL A 201 1.76 -22.98 -3.39
N GLY A 202 2.28 -21.87 -2.84
CA GLY A 202 1.50 -20.67 -2.59
C GLY A 202 0.94 -20.05 -3.88
N LEU A 203 1.76 -19.93 -4.93
CA LEU A 203 1.31 -19.44 -6.24
C LEU A 203 0.26 -20.35 -6.87
N GLU A 204 0.42 -21.67 -6.78
CA GLU A 204 -0.61 -22.61 -7.24
C GLU A 204 -1.93 -22.45 -6.48
N ALA A 205 -1.87 -22.20 -5.16
CA ALA A 205 -3.06 -21.96 -4.34
C ALA A 205 -3.79 -20.65 -4.71
N LEU A 206 -3.10 -19.68 -5.32
CA LEU A 206 -3.71 -18.44 -5.80
C LEU A 206 -4.39 -18.56 -7.15
N LYS A 207 -4.12 -19.60 -7.96
CA LYS A 207 -4.75 -19.76 -9.30
C LYS A 207 -6.26 -19.90 -9.28
N VAL A 208 -6.85 -20.20 -8.12
CA VAL A 208 -8.31 -20.17 -7.92
C VAL A 208 -8.89 -18.77 -8.06
N PHE A 209 -8.07 -17.74 -7.82
CA PHE A 209 -8.41 -16.34 -8.01
C PHE A 209 -8.03 -15.92 -9.43
N ASN A 210 -8.95 -15.29 -10.14
CA ASN A 210 -8.73 -14.80 -11.50
C ASN A 210 -8.04 -13.42 -11.50
N ASN A 211 -6.98 -13.28 -10.69
CA ASN A 211 -6.19 -12.04 -10.67
C ASN A 211 -5.46 -11.88 -12.00
N THR A 212 -5.45 -10.67 -12.54
CA THR A 212 -4.76 -10.39 -13.81
C THR A 212 -3.25 -10.38 -13.60
N LEU A 213 -2.78 -9.77 -12.52
CA LEU A 213 -1.35 -9.64 -12.19
C LEU A 213 -1.11 -9.99 -10.72
N VAL A 214 -0.19 -10.92 -10.48
CA VAL A 214 0.31 -11.24 -9.13
C VAL A 214 1.81 -10.92 -9.07
N LEU A 215 2.21 -10.22 -8.01
CA LEU A 215 3.58 -9.81 -7.75
C LEU A 215 4.06 -10.37 -6.41
N VAL A 216 5.25 -10.93 -6.38
CA VAL A 216 5.91 -11.36 -5.13
C VAL A 216 7.25 -10.64 -5.01
N THR A 217 7.34 -9.70 -4.08
CA THR A 217 8.58 -8.95 -3.82
C THR A 217 9.59 -9.84 -3.08
N GLN A 218 10.86 -9.80 -3.50
CA GLN A 218 11.96 -10.61 -2.98
C GLN A 218 13.14 -9.75 -2.52
N GLY A 219 12.84 -8.61 -1.90
CA GLY A 219 13.83 -7.64 -1.43
C GLY A 219 14.81 -7.22 -2.54
N ALA A 220 16.11 -7.33 -2.29
CA ALA A 220 17.16 -6.95 -3.24
C ALA A 220 17.17 -7.78 -4.55
N LYS A 221 16.46 -8.91 -4.62
CA LYS A 221 16.33 -9.70 -5.86
C LYS A 221 15.35 -9.08 -6.86
N GLY A 222 14.51 -8.14 -6.42
CA GLY A 222 13.46 -7.52 -7.21
C GLY A 222 12.09 -8.16 -6.94
N ALA A 223 11.30 -8.39 -7.99
CA ALA A 223 9.96 -8.93 -7.87
C ALA A 223 9.68 -10.01 -8.91
N LEU A 224 9.05 -11.10 -8.46
CA LEU A 224 8.51 -12.12 -9.32
C LEU A 224 7.15 -11.65 -9.87
N VAL A 225 7.01 -11.67 -11.19
CA VAL A 225 5.84 -11.23 -11.95
C VAL A 225 5.12 -12.45 -12.48
N ILE A 226 3.84 -12.59 -12.13
CA ILE A 226 2.95 -13.64 -12.64
C ILE A 226 1.84 -12.97 -13.43
N PHE A 227 1.81 -13.22 -14.74
CA PHE A 227 0.85 -12.62 -15.68
C PHE A 227 0.50 -13.63 -16.78
N GLY A 228 -0.78 -14.00 -16.89
CA GLY A 228 -1.22 -15.14 -17.71
C GLY A 228 -0.52 -16.44 -17.27
N ASP A 229 0.03 -17.19 -18.23
CA ASP A 229 0.80 -18.41 -17.96
C ASP A 229 2.31 -18.16 -17.71
N LYS A 230 2.73 -16.89 -17.62
CA LYS A 230 4.13 -16.50 -17.50
C LYS A 230 4.50 -16.16 -16.07
N GLN A 231 5.73 -16.54 -15.71
CA GLN A 231 6.38 -16.18 -14.46
C GLN A 231 7.79 -15.67 -14.76
N GLU A 232 8.08 -14.43 -14.39
CA GLU A 232 9.36 -13.76 -14.67
C GLU A 232 9.90 -13.01 -13.46
N LEU A 233 11.16 -13.22 -13.11
CA LEU A 233 11.82 -12.43 -12.07
C LEU A 233 12.40 -11.16 -12.69
N VAL A 234 11.85 -10.00 -12.31
CA VAL A 234 12.35 -8.69 -12.72
C VAL A 234 13.23 -8.14 -11.60
N SER A 235 14.53 -8.09 -11.82
CA SER A 235 15.50 -7.53 -10.87
C SER A 235 15.73 -6.04 -11.08
N GLY A 236 16.11 -5.34 -10.01
CA GLY A 236 16.56 -3.94 -10.04
C GLY A 236 18.03 -3.81 -9.65
N GLN A 237 18.54 -2.57 -9.62
CA GLN A 237 19.83 -2.29 -9.00
C GLN A 237 19.69 -2.44 -7.46
N ALA A 238 20.68 -3.04 -6.81
CA ALA A 238 20.67 -3.15 -5.34
C ALA A 238 21.21 -1.87 -4.70
N VAL A 239 20.61 -1.45 -3.58
CA VAL A 239 21.13 -0.38 -2.72
C VAL A 239 21.35 -0.92 -1.32
N LYS A 240 22.25 -0.28 -0.56
CA LYS A 240 22.38 -0.55 0.87
C LYS A 240 21.30 0.25 1.61
N PRO A 241 20.35 -0.41 2.30
CA PRO A 241 19.27 0.31 2.97
C PRO A 241 19.78 1.05 4.21
N VAL A 242 19.24 2.24 4.43
CA VAL A 242 19.31 3.00 5.69
C VAL A 242 18.08 2.68 6.54
N ASP A 243 16.92 2.63 5.92
CA ASP A 243 15.63 2.31 6.55
C ASP A 243 14.77 1.50 5.57
N THR A 244 14.22 0.35 5.96
CA THR A 244 13.36 -0.45 5.06
C THR A 244 11.88 -0.09 5.16
N THR A 245 11.50 0.80 6.08
CA THR A 245 10.11 1.27 6.26
C THR A 245 9.58 1.86 4.95
N GLY A 246 8.40 1.38 4.52
CA GLY A 246 7.72 1.93 3.33
C GLY A 246 8.29 1.48 1.98
N ALA A 247 9.30 0.59 1.93
CA ALA A 247 9.86 0.11 0.66
C ALA A 247 8.82 -0.64 -0.20
N GLY A 248 7.95 -1.44 0.44
CA GLY A 248 6.83 -2.11 -0.21
C GLY A 248 5.79 -1.13 -0.76
N ASP A 249 5.46 -0.10 0.02
CA ASP A 249 4.51 0.93 -0.39
C ASP A 249 5.07 1.76 -1.55
N ALA A 250 6.37 2.09 -1.51
CA ALA A 250 7.06 2.77 -2.61
C ALA A 250 7.08 1.91 -3.89
N PHE A 251 7.27 0.60 -3.76
CA PHE A 251 7.15 -0.34 -4.87
C PHE A 251 5.75 -0.27 -5.50
N VAL A 252 4.70 -0.37 -4.68
CA VAL A 252 3.31 -0.28 -5.15
C VAL A 252 3.03 1.09 -5.77
N GLY A 253 3.51 2.18 -5.18
CA GLY A 253 3.37 3.52 -5.72
C GLY A 253 4.01 3.67 -7.11
N GLY A 254 5.23 3.16 -7.30
CA GLY A 254 5.89 3.13 -8.60
C GLY A 254 5.15 2.31 -9.65
N LEU A 255 4.63 1.14 -9.23
CA LEU A 255 3.82 0.27 -10.07
C LEU A 255 2.55 0.99 -10.55
N LEU A 256 1.74 1.50 -9.61
CA LEU A 256 0.44 2.11 -9.93
C LEU A 256 0.58 3.46 -10.64
N ALA A 257 1.61 4.24 -10.32
CA ALA A 257 1.94 5.46 -11.07
C ALA A 257 2.20 5.14 -12.55
N LYS A 258 2.82 4.00 -12.85
CA LYS A 258 3.12 3.61 -14.22
C LYS A 258 1.95 2.93 -14.93
N LEU A 259 1.23 2.02 -14.26
CA LEU A 259 0.06 1.33 -14.82
C LEU A 259 -1.09 2.30 -15.13
N SER A 260 -1.36 3.28 -14.25
CA SER A 260 -2.41 4.29 -14.45
C SER A 260 -2.17 5.23 -15.65
N GLN A 261 -0.96 5.22 -16.23
CA GLN A 261 -0.65 5.96 -17.45
C GLN A 261 -0.99 5.17 -18.73
N GLN A 262 -1.26 3.87 -18.62
CA GLN A 262 -1.48 2.98 -19.76
C GLN A 262 -2.97 2.82 -20.05
N LEU A 263 -3.36 2.94 -21.32
CA LEU A 263 -4.72 2.62 -21.75
C LEU A 263 -5.02 1.12 -21.67
N ASP A 264 -4.03 0.32 -22.06
CA ASP A 264 -4.03 -1.14 -21.91
C ASP A 264 -2.94 -1.51 -20.91
N TRP A 265 -3.24 -1.40 -19.62
CA TRP A 265 -2.26 -1.71 -18.57
C TRP A 265 -1.95 -3.22 -18.49
N ALA A 266 -2.89 -4.07 -18.94
CA ALA A 266 -2.79 -5.53 -18.95
C ALA A 266 -2.03 -6.03 -20.19
N ASN A 267 -0.94 -5.34 -20.54
CA ASN A 267 0.01 -5.80 -21.55
C ASN A 267 1.38 -6.04 -20.91
N GLU A 268 2.07 -7.08 -21.37
CA GLU A 268 3.33 -7.55 -20.80
C GLU A 268 4.40 -6.44 -20.76
N ALA A 269 4.55 -5.66 -21.83
CA ALA A 269 5.56 -4.60 -21.89
C ALA A 269 5.26 -3.47 -20.87
N ALA A 270 3.99 -3.07 -20.71
CA ALA A 270 3.59 -2.11 -19.70
C ALA A 270 3.83 -2.63 -18.28
N ILE A 271 3.48 -3.90 -18.02
CA ILE A 271 3.66 -4.52 -16.71
C ILE A 271 5.14 -4.57 -16.35
N LEU A 272 6.01 -5.07 -17.25
CA LEU A 272 7.44 -5.14 -17.00
C LEU A 272 8.06 -3.76 -16.79
N GLN A 273 7.61 -2.75 -17.55
CA GLN A 273 8.04 -1.36 -17.34
C GLN A 273 7.59 -0.83 -15.97
N ALA A 274 6.35 -1.11 -15.56
CA ALA A 274 5.81 -0.71 -14.27
C ALA A 274 6.55 -1.40 -13.11
N VAL A 275 6.91 -2.67 -13.24
CA VAL A 275 7.69 -3.41 -12.24
C VAL A 275 9.13 -2.89 -12.16
N SER A 276 9.74 -2.47 -13.27
CA SER A 276 11.04 -1.80 -13.25
C SER A 276 10.99 -0.49 -12.45
N TRP A 277 9.94 0.32 -12.63
CA TRP A 277 9.69 1.53 -11.83
C TRP A 277 9.46 1.20 -10.35
N ALA A 278 8.66 0.16 -10.08
CA ALA A 278 8.36 -0.32 -8.74
C ALA A 278 9.64 -0.73 -7.98
N ASN A 279 10.50 -1.54 -8.59
CA ASN A 279 11.80 -1.92 -8.03
C ASN A 279 12.66 -0.68 -7.72
N GLY A 280 12.73 0.28 -8.65
CA GLY A 280 13.50 1.50 -8.45
C GLY A 280 12.98 2.37 -7.30
N CYS A 281 11.65 2.49 -7.17
CA CYS A 281 11.02 3.21 -6.07
C CYS A 281 11.27 2.52 -4.73
N GLY A 282 11.06 1.20 -4.68
CA GLY A 282 11.33 0.40 -3.48
C GLY A 282 12.78 0.53 -3.01
N ALA A 283 13.75 0.50 -3.94
CA ALA A 283 15.15 0.71 -3.61
C ALA A 283 15.41 2.13 -3.06
N LEU A 284 15.01 3.17 -3.80
CA LEU A 284 15.27 4.57 -3.43
C LEU A 284 14.62 4.97 -2.10
N ALA A 285 13.42 4.46 -1.81
CA ALA A 285 12.73 4.69 -0.55
C ALA A 285 13.56 4.25 0.67
N THR A 286 14.44 3.27 0.50
CA THR A 286 15.26 2.79 1.62
C THR A 286 16.43 3.68 2.03
N THR A 287 16.67 4.76 1.30
CA THR A 287 17.91 5.55 1.44
C THR A 287 17.86 6.59 2.55
N GLN A 288 16.70 6.82 3.18
CA GLN A 288 16.53 7.74 4.31
C GLN A 288 15.49 7.20 5.29
N LYS A 289 15.53 7.67 6.55
CA LYS A 289 14.55 7.27 7.57
C LYS A 289 13.14 7.78 7.26
N GLY A 290 12.13 6.95 7.50
CA GLY A 290 10.70 7.27 7.33
C GLY A 290 10.16 6.90 5.94
N ALA A 291 8.92 6.40 5.93
CA ALA A 291 8.30 5.80 4.75
C ALA A 291 8.19 6.76 3.54
N MET A 292 7.87 8.03 3.79
CA MET A 292 7.67 9.03 2.73
C MET A 292 8.92 9.81 2.36
N THR A 293 9.98 9.76 3.19
CA THR A 293 11.11 10.71 3.10
C THR A 293 11.85 10.58 1.78
N ALA A 294 12.21 9.36 1.39
CA ALA A 294 12.98 9.10 0.17
C ALA A 294 12.13 8.60 -1.01
N LEU A 295 10.80 8.75 -0.96
CA LEU A 295 9.96 8.50 -2.12
C LEU A 295 10.43 9.38 -3.29
N PRO A 296 10.83 8.79 -4.44
CA PRO A 296 11.53 9.52 -5.47
C PRO A 296 10.57 10.37 -6.30
N THR A 297 11.10 11.47 -6.84
CA THR A 297 10.47 12.13 -7.97
C THR A 297 10.71 11.32 -9.25
N GLN A 298 9.92 11.56 -10.29
CA GLN A 298 10.12 10.89 -11.58
C GLN A 298 11.55 11.09 -12.13
N ALA A 299 12.11 12.30 -12.00
CA ALA A 299 13.47 12.59 -12.46
C ALA A 299 14.54 11.77 -11.69
N ALA A 300 14.37 11.63 -10.37
CA ALA A 300 15.28 10.83 -9.54
C ALA A 300 15.18 9.34 -9.89
N LEU A 301 13.96 8.82 -10.09
CA LEU A 301 13.72 7.44 -10.49
C LEU A 301 14.34 7.14 -11.86
N VAL A 302 14.06 7.97 -12.87
CA VAL A 302 14.59 7.80 -14.23
C VAL A 302 16.12 7.86 -14.24
N LYS A 303 16.74 8.71 -13.42
CA LYS A 303 18.20 8.73 -13.26
C LYS A 303 18.75 7.46 -12.62
N TYR A 304 18.00 6.82 -11.74
CA TYR A 304 18.43 5.63 -11.02
C TYR A 304 18.31 4.35 -11.85
N ILE A 305 17.24 4.20 -12.63
CA ILE A 305 16.97 2.99 -13.43
C ILE A 305 17.73 2.94 -14.75
N ASN A 306 18.28 4.08 -15.21
CA ASN A 306 19.14 4.19 -16.41
C ASN A 306 20.62 4.13 -16.03
#